data_AF-A0A2T1GLM0-F1
#
_entry.id   AF-A0A2T1GLM0-F1
#
_cell.length_a   1.000
_cell.length_b   1.000
_cell.length_c   1.000
_cell.angle_alpha   90.00
_cell.angle_beta   90.00
_cell.angle_gamma   90.00
#
_symmetry.space_group_name_H-M   'P 1'
#
loop_
_entity.id
_entity.type
_entity.pdbx_description
1 polymer ?
#
loop_
_entity_poly.entity_id
_entity_poly.type
_entity_poly.pdbx_seq_one_letter_code
_entity_poly.pdbx_strand_id
1 'polypeptide(L)'
;MTKTIEQIKYKWENRISVECAQQNKITQITILNWLLGEHPEQWETFTDRQLENAEKEMNYRLCILNRRYLEASPKAAYKHLMERLGNCRAIRARILAEIPMSRDRDRRIVDALEKLVQEMLQSVREASRYESRYIQQQIAWIKQCSHIPHLRTALLPTIIEEYCLQ
;
A
#
# COMPACT_ATOMS: atom_id res chain seq x y z
N MET A 1 -28.32 10.00 6.90
CA MET A 1 -28.26 8.68 7.58
C MET A 1 -26.79 8.36 7.73
N THR A 2 -26.29 8.29 8.97
CA THR A 2 -24.89 7.94 9.25
C THR A 2 -24.64 6.52 8.76
N LYS A 3 -23.71 6.35 7.81
CA LYS A 3 -23.33 5.00 7.34
C LYS A 3 -22.62 4.28 8.49
N THR A 4 -23.05 3.06 8.81
CA THR A 4 -22.33 2.24 9.80
C THR A 4 -21.09 1.63 9.15
N ILE A 5 -20.08 1.30 9.97
CA ILE A 5 -18.88 0.62 9.49
C ILE A 5 -19.22 -0.73 8.83
N GLU A 6 -20.28 -1.40 9.29
CA GLU A 6 -20.78 -2.64 8.67
C GLU A 6 -21.29 -2.42 7.25
N GLN A 7 -22.01 -1.33 6.99
CA GLN A 7 -22.46 -0.98 5.63
C GLN A 7 -21.28 -0.68 4.71
N ILE A 8 -20.25 -0.01 5.23
CA ILE A 8 -19.01 0.27 4.50
C ILE A 8 -18.27 -1.04 4.20
N LYS A 9 -18.07 -1.89 5.20
CA LYS A 9 -17.45 -3.22 5.05
C LYS A 9 -18.17 -4.03 3.98
N TYR A 10 -19.50 -4.15 4.06
CA TYR A 10 -20.29 -4.90 3.09
C TYR A 10 -20.19 -4.33 1.67
N LYS A 11 -20.23 -2.99 1.52
CA LYS A 11 -20.03 -2.34 0.22
C LYS A 11 -18.66 -2.68 -0.37
N TRP A 12 -17.61 -2.59 0.43
CA TRP A 12 -16.24 -2.84 -0.02
C TRP A 12 -15.96 -4.32 -0.27
N GLU A 13 -16.53 -5.21 0.53
CA GLU A 13 -16.47 -6.67 0.32
C GLU A 13 -17.08 -7.05 -1.04
N ASN A 14 -18.27 -6.56 -1.35
CA ASN A 14 -18.91 -6.78 -2.66
C ASN A 14 -18.10 -6.19 -3.81
N ARG A 15 -17.46 -5.04 -3.59
CA ARG A 15 -16.62 -4.43 -4.62
C ARG A 15 -15.35 -5.24 -4.87
N ILE A 16 -14.68 -5.68 -3.82
CA ILE A 16 -13.44 -6.47 -3.90
C ILE A 16 -13.73 -7.84 -4.51
N SER A 17 -14.87 -8.46 -4.21
CA SER A 17 -15.23 -9.76 -4.80
C SER A 17 -15.40 -9.68 -6.32
N VAL A 18 -15.82 -8.52 -6.85
CA VAL A 18 -15.93 -8.25 -8.29
C VAL A 18 -14.58 -7.83 -8.89
N GLU A 19 -13.93 -6.82 -8.32
CA GLU A 19 -12.69 -6.25 -8.88
C GLU A 19 -11.48 -7.19 -8.74
N CYS A 20 -11.47 -8.03 -7.70
CA CYS A 20 -10.42 -9.01 -7.42
C CYS A 20 -10.93 -10.44 -7.60
N ALA A 21 -11.86 -10.68 -8.53
CA ALA A 21 -12.49 -11.99 -8.75
C ALA A 21 -11.50 -13.13 -9.06
N GLN A 22 -10.32 -12.79 -9.59
CA GLN A 22 -9.24 -13.75 -9.88
C GLN A 22 -8.51 -14.22 -8.62
N GLN A 23 -8.65 -13.47 -7.52
CA GLN A 23 -8.01 -13.77 -6.25
C GLN A 23 -8.87 -14.73 -5.42
N ASN A 24 -8.21 -15.55 -4.60
CA ASN A 24 -8.92 -16.39 -3.65
C ASN A 24 -9.55 -15.56 -2.51
N LYS A 25 -10.51 -16.15 -1.79
CA LYS A 25 -11.22 -15.47 -0.70
C LYS A 25 -10.30 -14.95 0.40
N ILE A 26 -9.21 -15.65 0.71
CA ILE A 26 -8.25 -15.21 1.74
C ILE A 26 -7.58 -13.91 1.30
N THR A 27 -7.10 -13.84 0.06
CA THR A 27 -6.51 -12.62 -0.50
C THR A 27 -7.52 -11.46 -0.52
N GLN A 28 -8.76 -11.71 -0.93
CA GLN A 28 -9.82 -10.69 -0.94
C GLN A 28 -10.08 -10.13 0.46
N ILE A 29 -10.19 -11.00 1.48
CA ILE A 29 -10.36 -10.59 2.88
C ILE A 29 -9.15 -9.82 3.39
N THR A 30 -7.93 -10.25 3.05
CA THR A 30 -6.71 -9.52 3.45
C THR A 30 -6.64 -8.13 2.81
N ILE A 31 -7.04 -7.99 1.54
CA ILE A 31 -7.11 -6.68 0.87
C ILE A 31 -8.15 -5.79 1.57
N LEU A 32 -9.32 -6.33 1.91
CA LEU A 32 -10.35 -5.59 2.63
C LEU A 32 -9.84 -5.09 3.99
N ASN A 33 -9.23 -5.96 4.79
CA ASN A 33 -8.67 -5.60 6.09
C ASN A 33 -7.52 -4.58 5.97
N TRP A 34 -6.70 -4.69 4.93
CA TRP A 34 -5.65 -3.71 4.67
C TRP A 34 -6.23 -2.33 4.33
N LEU A 35 -7.25 -2.26 3.45
CA LEU A 35 -7.90 -1.00 3.07
C LEU A 35 -8.61 -0.31 4.25
N LEU A 36 -9.21 -1.10 5.13
CA LEU A 36 -9.88 -0.62 6.34
C LEU A 36 -8.90 -0.14 7.44
N GLY A 37 -7.66 -0.64 7.41
CA GLY A 37 -6.64 -0.34 8.41
C GLY A 37 -6.80 -1.12 9.72
N GLU A 38 -5.98 -0.77 10.70
CA GLU A 38 -5.87 -1.48 11.99
C GLU A 38 -7.11 -1.30 12.88
N HIS A 39 -7.76 -0.12 12.82
CA HIS A 39 -8.86 0.27 13.71
C HIS A 39 -10.11 0.76 12.97
N PRO A 40 -10.79 -0.10 12.20
CA PRO A 40 -11.99 0.29 11.44
C PRO A 40 -13.15 0.76 12.33
N GLU A 41 -13.21 0.32 13.58
CA GLU A 41 -14.20 0.75 14.57
C GLU A 41 -14.19 2.27 14.82
N GLN A 42 -13.04 2.94 14.61
CA GLN A 42 -12.93 4.39 14.77
C GLN A 42 -13.81 5.15 13.78
N TRP A 43 -14.17 4.53 12.66
CA TRP A 43 -14.95 5.16 11.60
C TRP A 43 -16.39 5.40 12.01
N GLU A 44 -16.89 4.69 13.04
CA GLU A 44 -18.21 4.96 13.62
C GLU A 44 -18.29 6.37 14.25
N THR A 45 -17.15 6.95 14.58
CA THR A 45 -17.05 8.31 15.15
C THR A 45 -16.77 9.38 14.08
N PHE A 46 -16.57 8.98 12.82
CA PHE A 46 -16.22 9.90 11.76
C PHE A 46 -17.44 10.71 11.30
N THR A 47 -17.21 11.98 10.99
CA THR A 47 -18.16 12.79 10.22
C THR A 47 -18.29 12.26 8.80
N ASP A 48 -19.41 12.58 8.13
CA ASP A 48 -19.64 12.18 6.73
C ASP A 48 -18.47 12.58 5.81
N ARG A 49 -17.88 13.77 6.02
CA ARG A 49 -16.71 14.23 5.26
C ARG A 49 -15.46 13.39 5.51
N GLN A 50 -15.23 12.95 6.75
CA GLN A 50 -14.11 12.07 7.08
C GLN A 50 -14.31 10.67 6.49
N LEU A 51 -15.53 10.15 6.51
CA LEU A 51 -15.88 8.89 5.86
C LEU A 51 -15.68 8.97 4.34
N GLU A 52 -16.14 10.05 3.70
CA GLU A 52 -15.93 10.27 2.26
C GLU A 52 -14.45 10.34 1.89
N ASN A 53 -13.63 11.01 2.71
CA ASN A 53 -12.19 11.07 2.49
C ASN A 53 -11.54 9.68 2.65
N ALA A 54 -11.90 8.93 3.70
CA ALA A 54 -11.41 7.56 3.90
C ALA A 54 -11.82 6.65 2.73
N GLU A 55 -13.06 6.69 2.26
CA GLU A 55 -13.52 5.91 1.11
C GLU A 55 -12.77 6.31 -0.19
N LYS A 56 -12.43 7.60 -0.38
CA LYS A 56 -11.63 8.07 -1.52
C LYS A 56 -10.20 7.52 -1.47
N GLU A 57 -9.56 7.54 -0.29
CA GLU A 57 -8.24 6.96 -0.09
C GLU A 57 -8.23 5.45 -0.35
N MET A 58 -9.20 4.71 0.21
CA MET A 58 -9.37 3.28 -0.07
C MET A 58 -9.50 3.02 -1.57
N ASN A 59 -10.29 3.84 -2.27
CA ASN A 59 -10.50 3.72 -3.71
C ASN A 59 -9.20 3.93 -4.48
N TYR A 60 -8.43 4.94 -4.09
CA TYR A 60 -7.14 5.21 -4.71
C TYR A 60 -6.15 4.06 -4.51
N ARG A 61 -6.04 3.54 -3.28
CA ARG A 61 -5.21 2.37 -2.94
C ARG A 61 -5.61 1.13 -3.74
N LEU A 62 -6.91 0.80 -3.81
CA LEU A 62 -7.40 -0.34 -4.59
C LEU A 62 -7.12 -0.18 -6.09
N CYS A 63 -7.28 1.04 -6.64
CA CYS A 63 -6.97 1.31 -8.04
C CYS A 63 -5.48 1.10 -8.36
N ILE A 64 -4.58 1.57 -7.50
CA ILE A 64 -3.13 1.35 -7.66
C ILE A 64 -2.82 -0.15 -7.59
N LEU A 65 -3.34 -0.83 -6.56
CA LEU A 65 -3.15 -2.26 -6.34
C LEU A 65 -3.55 -3.07 -7.58
N ASN A 66 -4.80 -2.91 -8.04
CA ASN A 66 -5.36 -3.69 -9.15
C ASN A 66 -4.64 -3.41 -10.48
N ARG A 67 -4.27 -2.15 -10.75
CA ARG A 67 -3.68 -1.77 -12.04
C ARG A 67 -2.22 -2.18 -12.18
N ARG A 68 -1.49 -2.30 -11.08
CA ARG A 68 -0.02 -2.37 -11.13
C ARG A 68 0.60 -3.50 -10.35
N TYR A 69 -0.04 -3.98 -9.29
CA TYR A 69 0.67 -4.79 -8.29
C TYR A 69 0.00 -6.12 -7.98
N LEU A 70 -1.32 -6.22 -8.05
CA LEU A 70 -2.05 -7.41 -7.60
C LEU A 70 -1.69 -8.68 -8.38
N GLU A 71 -1.61 -8.60 -9.70
CA GLU A 71 -1.24 -9.71 -10.59
C GLU A 71 0.25 -9.65 -11.04
N ALA A 72 0.99 -8.66 -10.56
CA ALA A 72 2.36 -8.46 -10.99
C ALA A 72 3.30 -9.41 -10.24
N SER A 73 4.16 -10.11 -10.98
CA SER A 73 5.31 -10.79 -10.37
C SER A 73 6.13 -9.79 -9.53
N PRO A 74 6.86 -10.22 -8.48
CA PRO A 74 7.66 -9.32 -7.65
C PRO A 74 8.62 -8.42 -8.45
N LYS A 75 9.20 -8.95 -9.53
CA LYS A 75 10.06 -8.19 -10.44
C LYS A 75 9.29 -7.13 -11.24
N ALA A 76 8.09 -7.44 -11.70
CA ALA A 76 7.23 -6.50 -12.43
C ALA A 76 6.71 -5.41 -11.49
N ALA A 77 6.26 -5.78 -10.27
CA ALA A 77 5.87 -4.84 -9.23
C ALA A 77 7.00 -3.86 -8.89
N TYR A 78 8.22 -4.38 -8.70
CA TYR A 78 9.39 -3.53 -8.47
C TYR A 78 9.66 -2.57 -9.64
N LYS A 79 9.58 -3.06 -10.89
CA LYS A 79 9.77 -2.23 -12.08
C LYS A 79 8.72 -1.11 -12.16
N HIS A 80 7.45 -1.42 -11.93
CA HIS A 80 6.38 -0.43 -11.92
C HIS A 80 6.60 0.64 -10.85
N LEU A 81 6.98 0.24 -9.64
CA LEU A 81 7.30 1.18 -8.58
C LEU A 81 8.45 2.11 -8.99
N MET A 82 9.54 1.55 -9.52
CA MET A 82 10.71 2.31 -9.98
C MET A 82 10.37 3.31 -11.10
N GLU A 83 9.53 2.92 -12.05
CA GLU A 83 9.03 3.81 -13.10
C GLU A 83 8.21 4.98 -12.52
N ARG A 84 7.41 4.73 -11.47
CA ARG A 84 6.60 5.76 -10.83
C ARG A 84 7.44 6.70 -9.96
N LEU A 85 8.35 6.16 -9.17
CA LEU A 85 9.30 6.95 -8.37
C LEU A 85 10.26 7.75 -9.25
N GLY A 86 10.65 7.23 -10.42
CA GLY A 86 11.47 7.93 -11.39
C GLY A 86 10.81 9.20 -11.98
N ASN A 87 9.48 9.28 -11.93
CA ASN A 87 8.72 10.48 -12.29
C ASN A 87 8.59 11.48 -11.13
N CYS A 88 8.91 11.09 -9.88
CA CYS A 88 8.97 11.97 -8.72
C CYS A 88 10.36 12.63 -8.63
N ARG A 89 10.44 13.93 -8.95
CA ARG A 89 11.70 14.69 -9.12
C ARG A 89 12.67 14.65 -7.93
N ALA A 90 12.22 14.40 -6.69
CA ALA A 90 13.06 14.41 -5.50
C ALA A 90 13.82 13.09 -5.22
N ILE A 91 13.39 11.97 -5.82
CA ILE A 91 13.81 10.62 -5.38
C ILE A 91 14.88 10.00 -6.33
N ARG A 92 15.01 10.55 -7.55
CA ARG A 92 15.82 10.02 -8.67
C ARG A 92 17.32 9.80 -8.37
N ALA A 93 17.96 10.64 -7.56
CA ALA A 93 19.43 10.61 -7.41
C ALA A 93 19.94 9.56 -6.41
N ARG A 94 19.13 9.19 -5.40
CA ARG A 94 19.56 8.27 -4.33
C ARG A 94 19.27 6.80 -4.65
N ILE A 95 18.15 6.49 -5.31
CA ILE A 95 17.80 5.10 -5.60
C ILE A 95 18.82 4.42 -6.53
N LEU A 96 19.36 5.15 -7.52
CA LEU A 96 20.31 4.59 -8.49
C LEU A 96 21.71 4.32 -7.90
N ALA A 97 22.04 4.88 -6.72
CA ALA A 97 23.36 4.75 -6.11
C ALA A 97 23.53 3.50 -5.24
N GLU A 98 22.44 2.92 -4.72
CA GLU A 98 22.49 1.95 -3.61
C GLU A 98 21.97 0.54 -3.94
N ILE A 99 21.68 0.22 -5.20
CA ILE A 99 21.17 -1.11 -5.58
C ILE A 99 22.32 -2.00 -6.07
N PRO A 100 22.70 -3.07 -5.34
CA PRO A 100 23.62 -4.07 -5.86
C PRO A 100 22.83 -4.98 -6.81
N MET A 101 23.21 -5.00 -8.08
CA MET A 101 22.73 -6.01 -9.03
C MET A 101 23.21 -7.40 -8.59
N SER A 102 22.35 -8.23 -7.99
CA SER A 102 22.69 -9.62 -7.68
C SER A 102 21.49 -10.58 -7.63
N ARG A 103 21.77 -11.87 -7.81
CA ARG A 103 20.92 -12.92 -8.41
C ARG A 103 19.87 -13.57 -7.49
N ASP A 104 19.87 -13.34 -6.19
CA ASP A 104 18.88 -13.89 -5.25
C ASP A 104 17.67 -12.95 -5.09
N ARG A 105 16.65 -13.18 -5.93
CA ARG A 105 15.72 -12.13 -6.36
C ARG A 105 14.60 -11.80 -5.39
N ASP A 106 13.90 -12.75 -4.77
CA ASP A 106 12.63 -12.39 -4.11
C ASP A 106 12.79 -11.89 -2.67
N ARG A 107 13.66 -12.52 -1.87
CA ARG A 107 13.88 -12.11 -0.46
C ARG A 107 14.61 -10.76 -0.37
N ARG A 108 15.57 -10.53 -1.27
CA ARG A 108 16.34 -9.28 -1.31
C ARG A 108 15.58 -8.12 -1.95
N ILE A 109 14.57 -8.36 -2.80
CA ILE A 109 13.71 -7.28 -3.29
C ILE A 109 12.86 -6.72 -2.15
N VAL A 110 12.32 -7.58 -1.28
CA VAL A 110 11.61 -7.12 -0.07
C VAL A 110 12.56 -6.34 0.83
N ASP A 111 13.75 -6.87 1.12
CA ASP A 111 14.74 -6.18 1.97
C ASP A 111 15.23 -4.85 1.32
N ALA A 112 15.39 -4.80 0.00
CA ALA A 112 15.78 -3.61 -0.73
C ALA A 112 14.66 -2.57 -0.80
N LEU A 113 13.40 -3.01 -0.93
CA LEU A 113 12.24 -2.14 -0.81
C LEU A 113 12.10 -1.62 0.61
N GLU A 114 12.28 -2.46 1.63
CA GLU A 114 12.29 -2.04 3.02
C GLU A 114 13.43 -1.04 3.29
N LYS A 115 14.66 -1.29 2.80
CA LYS A 115 15.79 -0.36 2.91
C LYS A 115 15.51 0.96 2.18
N LEU A 116 14.94 0.91 0.97
CA LEU A 116 14.57 2.09 0.20
C LEU A 116 13.48 2.90 0.90
N VAL A 117 12.47 2.26 1.49
CA VAL A 117 11.51 2.94 2.34
C VAL A 117 12.18 3.58 3.55
N GLN A 118 13.03 2.85 4.27
CA GLN A 118 13.75 3.39 5.43
C GLN A 118 14.61 4.60 5.03
N GLU A 119 15.29 4.55 3.89
CA GLU A 119 16.08 5.67 3.36
C GLU A 119 15.23 6.85 2.91
N MET A 120 14.07 6.60 2.29
CA MET A 120 13.10 7.63 1.95
C MET A 120 12.59 8.32 3.21
N LEU A 121 12.20 7.55 4.22
CA LEU A 121 11.80 8.06 5.53
C LEU A 121 12.91 8.83 6.26
N GLN A 122 14.16 8.41 6.10
CA GLN A 122 15.34 9.08 6.64
C GLN A 122 15.67 10.38 5.87
N SER A 123 15.43 10.41 4.55
CA SER A 123 15.62 11.59 3.69
C SER A 123 14.54 12.66 3.90
N VAL A 124 13.35 12.23 4.30
CA VAL A 124 12.19 13.06 4.65
C VAL A 124 12.30 13.63 6.07
N ARG A 125 13.45 13.48 6.77
CA ARG A 125 13.67 14.11 8.09
C ARG A 125 13.63 15.64 8.10
N GLU A 126 13.63 16.29 6.93
CA GLU A 126 13.41 17.73 6.78
C GLU A 126 11.94 18.08 6.41
N ALA A 127 11.09 17.11 6.05
CA ALA A 127 9.67 17.31 5.75
C ALA A 127 8.77 16.44 6.67
N SER A 128 8.05 17.09 7.57
CA SER A 128 6.91 16.57 8.38
C SER A 128 7.08 15.17 9.04
N ARG A 129 7.36 15.17 10.35
CA ARG A 129 7.34 13.98 11.26
C ARG A 129 6.08 13.10 11.17
N TYR A 130 4.97 13.59 10.63
CA TYR A 130 3.68 12.90 10.57
C TYR A 130 3.59 11.87 9.44
N GLU A 131 4.19 12.18 8.29
CA GLU A 131 4.17 11.35 7.09
C GLU A 131 4.99 10.06 7.27
N SER A 132 6.12 10.17 7.95
CA SER A 132 6.98 9.02 8.27
C SER A 132 6.29 8.00 9.17
N ARG A 133 5.42 8.47 10.08
CA ARG A 133 4.66 7.61 11.00
C ARG A 133 3.58 6.81 10.26
N TYR A 134 2.91 7.44 9.29
CA TYR A 134 1.85 6.80 8.50
C TYR A 134 2.39 5.59 7.71
N ILE A 135 3.49 5.74 6.97
CA ILE A 135 4.07 4.62 6.20
C ILE A 135 4.52 3.48 7.13
N GLN A 136 5.14 3.81 8.26
CA GLN A 136 5.57 2.79 9.24
C GLN A 136 4.38 2.01 9.82
N GLN A 137 3.26 2.69 10.12
CA GLN A 137 2.03 2.02 10.56
C GLN A 137 1.46 1.11 9.47
N GLN A 138 1.43 1.56 8.21
CA GLN A 138 0.97 0.73 7.09
C GLN A 138 1.86 -0.52 6.89
N ILE A 139 3.18 -0.39 7.02
CA ILE A 139 4.11 -1.52 6.92
C ILE A 139 3.89 -2.50 8.06
N ALA A 140 3.73 -2.02 9.29
CA ALA A 140 3.42 -2.86 10.44
C ALA A 140 2.09 -3.59 10.24
N TRP A 141 1.06 -2.89 9.77
CA TRP A 141 -0.26 -3.46 9.50
C TRP A 141 -0.22 -4.52 8.40
N ILE A 142 0.46 -4.27 7.27
CA ILE A 142 0.64 -5.26 6.19
C ILE A 142 1.32 -6.54 6.71
N LYS A 143 2.32 -6.40 7.61
CA LYS A 143 2.98 -7.55 8.23
C LYS A 143 2.03 -8.37 9.12
N GLN A 144 1.08 -7.70 9.78
CA GLN A 144 0.09 -8.35 10.65
C GLN A 144 -1.10 -8.93 9.87
N CYS A 145 -1.62 -8.22 8.87
CA CYS A 145 -2.84 -8.60 8.16
C CYS A 145 -2.61 -9.61 7.02
N SER A 146 -1.36 -9.77 6.56
CA SER A 146 -0.99 -10.71 5.49
C SER A 146 0.19 -11.58 5.89
N HIS A 147 0.03 -12.90 5.87
CA HIS A 147 1.15 -13.86 5.91
C HIS A 147 1.53 -14.36 4.51
N ILE A 148 0.85 -13.89 3.47
CA ILE A 148 1.01 -14.34 2.08
C ILE A 148 2.14 -13.51 1.43
N PRO A 149 3.29 -14.11 1.07
CA PRO A 149 4.43 -13.36 0.53
C PRO A 149 4.09 -12.57 -0.73
N HIS A 150 3.34 -13.17 -1.66
CA HIS A 150 2.90 -12.52 -2.91
C HIS A 150 2.05 -11.27 -2.66
N LEU A 151 1.18 -11.30 -1.65
CA LEU A 151 0.33 -10.18 -1.35
C LEU A 151 1.13 -9.05 -0.69
N ARG A 152 2.11 -9.36 0.16
CA ARG A 152 3.04 -8.35 0.69
C ARG A 152 3.83 -7.66 -0.42
N THR A 153 4.28 -8.41 -1.43
CA THR A 153 4.96 -7.84 -2.60
C THR A 153 4.07 -6.97 -3.48
N ALA A 154 2.74 -7.00 -3.30
CA ALA A 154 1.80 -6.13 -3.99
C ALA A 154 1.35 -4.92 -3.14
N LEU A 155 1.06 -5.15 -1.85
CA LEU A 155 0.58 -4.10 -0.93
C LEU A 155 1.66 -3.06 -0.60
N LEU A 156 2.90 -3.49 -0.40
CA LEU A 156 3.98 -2.59 -0.02
C LEU A 156 4.30 -1.54 -1.12
N PRO A 157 4.50 -1.93 -2.40
CA PRO A 157 4.64 -0.95 -3.48
C PRO A 157 3.43 -0.03 -3.64
N THR A 158 2.22 -0.53 -3.35
CA THR A 158 0.99 0.28 -3.44
C THR A 158 1.02 1.46 -2.46
N ILE A 159 1.38 1.24 -1.20
CA ILE A 159 1.50 2.31 -0.19
C ILE A 159 2.64 3.28 -0.52
N ILE A 160 3.77 2.77 -1.03
CA ILE A 160 4.89 3.63 -1.42
C ILE A 160 4.48 4.53 -2.58
N GLU A 161 3.81 3.98 -3.60
CA GLU A 161 3.32 4.77 -4.73
C GLU A 161 2.25 5.78 -4.30
N GLU A 162 1.31 5.40 -3.42
CA GLU A 162 0.34 6.34 -2.84
C GLU A 162 1.07 7.52 -2.19
N TYR A 163 1.99 7.23 -1.28
CA TYR A 163 2.72 8.23 -0.51
C TYR A 163 3.51 9.20 -1.40
N CYS A 164 4.09 8.71 -2.49
CA CYS A 164 4.95 9.54 -3.36
C CYS A 164 4.18 10.43 -4.35
N LEU A 165 2.87 10.20 -4.49
CA LEU A 165 2.03 10.85 -5.50
C LEU A 165 0.87 11.65 -4.90
N GLN A 166 0.64 11.55 -3.60
CA GLN A 166 -0.18 12.48 -2.82
C GLN A 166 0.61 13.76 -2.52
#